data_AF-A0A0L0MIW0-F1
#
_entry.id   AF-A0A0L0MIW0-F1
#
_cell.length_a   1.000
_cell.length_b   1.000
_cell.length_c   1.000
_cell.angle_alpha   90.00
_cell.angle_beta   90.00
_cell.angle_gamma   90.00
#
_symmetry.space_group_name_H-M   'P 1'
#
loop_
_entity.id
_entity.type
_entity.pdbx_description
1 polymer ?
#
loop_
_entity_poly.entity_id
_entity_poly.type
_entity_poly.pdbx_seq_one_letter_code
_entity_poly.pdbx_strand_id
1 'polypeptide(L)'
;MFTPKACTATCILDGQPVTLTYFPDTTVLRITDATGRCLRETRWPAPWRTLLATLRDFSGHDAQDQLSTLLDDMRRDEAAALA
;
A
#
# COMPACT_ATOMS: atom_id res chain seq x y z
N MET A 1 -2.42 4.16 32.79
CA MET A 1 -3.11 4.63 31.57
C MET A 1 -2.28 4.19 30.38
N PHE A 2 -2.74 3.19 29.61
CA PHE A 2 -2.10 2.84 28.34
C PHE A 2 -2.61 3.84 27.30
N THR A 3 -1.79 4.80 26.89
CA THR A 3 -2.03 5.56 25.67
C THR A 3 -1.59 4.68 24.51
N PRO A 4 -2.52 4.11 23.73
CA PRO A 4 -2.13 3.22 22.66
C PRO A 4 -1.35 4.00 21.61
N LYS A 5 -0.10 3.59 21.41
CA LYS A 5 0.83 4.25 20.51
C LYS A 5 0.25 4.25 19.09
N ALA A 6 0.26 5.41 18.44
CA ALA A 6 -0.08 5.50 17.03
C ALA A 6 0.75 4.50 16.22
N CYS A 7 0.06 3.75 15.35
CA CYS A 7 0.66 2.80 14.45
C CYS A 7 0.96 3.51 13.13
N THR A 8 2.15 3.27 12.57
CA THR A 8 2.61 3.96 11.37
C THR A 8 3.14 2.95 10.36
N ALA A 9 2.82 3.14 9.09
CA ALA A 9 3.42 2.43 7.97
C ALA A 9 3.66 3.40 6.81
N THR A 10 4.65 3.08 5.99
CA THR A 10 4.93 3.80 4.74
C THR A 10 4.65 2.85 3.59
N CYS A 11 3.94 3.32 2.57
CA CYS A 11 3.71 2.59 1.34
C CYS A 11 3.74 3.55 0.15
N ILE A 12 3.85 2.99 -1.06
CA ILE A 12 3.81 3.76 -2.29
C ILE A 12 2.37 3.76 -2.80
N LEU A 13 1.79 4.93 -2.99
CA LEU A 13 0.48 5.12 -3.62
C LEU A 13 0.69 5.99 -4.86
N ASP A 14 0.26 5.51 -6.02
CA ASP A 14 0.41 6.24 -7.31
C ASP A 14 1.87 6.62 -7.61
N GLY A 15 2.82 5.75 -7.28
CA GLY A 15 4.26 6.03 -7.41
C GLY A 15 4.82 7.04 -6.42
N GLN A 16 4.02 7.55 -5.47
CA GLN A 16 4.46 8.50 -4.45
C GLN A 16 4.52 7.84 -3.06
N PRO A 17 5.60 8.04 -2.29
CA PRO A 17 5.66 7.54 -0.92
C PRO A 17 4.69 8.32 -0.03
N VAL A 18 3.81 7.58 0.64
CA VAL A 18 2.87 8.12 1.62
C VAL A 18 3.03 7.42 2.96
N THR A 19 2.81 8.17 4.04
CA THR A 19 2.84 7.67 5.41
C THR A 19 1.42 7.59 5.95
N LEU A 20 1.07 6.41 6.42
CA LEU A 20 -0.21 6.08 7.04
C LEU A 20 -0.02 6.08 8.55
N THR A 21 -0.79 6.90 9.27
CA THR A 21 -0.77 6.97 10.74
C THR A 21 -2.15 6.64 11.28
N TYR A 22 -2.27 5.56 12.04
CA TYR A 22 -3.50 5.12 12.67
C TYR A 22 -3.48 5.39 14.17
N PHE A 23 -4.51 6.09 14.63
CA PHE A 23 -4.75 6.43 16.02
C PHE A 23 -5.82 5.48 16.59
N PRO A 24 -5.43 4.45 17.36
CA PRO A 24 -6.37 3.45 17.87
C PRO A 24 -7.43 4.02 18.81
N ASP A 25 -7.13 5.10 19.54
CA ASP A 25 -8.09 5.75 20.45
C ASP A 25 -9.30 6.33 19.71
N THR A 26 -9.05 6.93 18.55
CA THR A 26 -10.06 7.69 17.79
C THR A 26 -10.48 6.97 16.51
N THR A 27 -9.84 5.84 16.20
CA THR A 27 -9.96 5.12 14.92
C THR A 27 -9.60 5.98 13.70
N VAL A 28 -8.87 7.08 13.91
CA VAL A 28 -8.48 7.99 12.84
C VAL A 28 -7.30 7.41 12.08
N LEU A 29 -7.44 7.33 10.77
CA LEU A 29 -6.37 7.05 9.82
C LEU A 29 -6.03 8.34 9.08
N ARG A 30 -4.78 8.77 9.21
CA ARG A 30 -4.23 9.90 8.49
C ARG A 30 -3.26 9.41 7.43
N ILE A 31 -3.39 9.95 6.22
CA ILE A 31 -2.51 9.72 5.09
C ILE A 31 -1.75 11.01 4.83
N THR A 32 -0.43 10.97 4.93
CA THR A 32 0.44 12.11 4.65
C THR A 32 1.35 11.78 3.48
N ASP A 33 1.66 12.76 2.64
CA ASP A 33 2.67 12.60 1.61
C ASP A 33 4.10 12.63 2.20
N ALA A 34 5.11 12.41 1.36
CA ALA A 34 6.53 12.51 1.68
C ALA A 34 6.96 13.87 2.25
N THR A 35 6.31 14.97 1.86
CA THR A 35 6.57 16.30 2.43
C THR A 35 5.93 16.53 3.80
N GLY A 36 5.16 15.55 4.29
CA GLY A 36 4.43 15.64 5.56
C GLY A 36 3.06 16.33 5.44
N ARG A 37 2.61 16.65 4.22
CA ARG A 37 1.28 17.23 4.01
C ARG A 37 0.21 16.18 4.25
N CYS A 38 -0.80 16.50 5.06
CA CYS A 38 -1.98 15.65 5.22
C CYS A 38 -2.77 15.63 3.91
N LEU A 39 -2.74 14.49 3.21
CA LEU A 39 -3.50 14.26 1.98
C LEU A 39 -4.94 13.91 2.31
N ARG A 40 -5.12 13.07 3.33
CA ARG A 40 -6.45 12.59 3.70
C ARG A 40 -6.50 12.17 5.15
N GLU A 41 -7.62 12.45 5.79
CA GLU A 41 -7.95 11.94 7.10
C GLU A 41 -9.31 11.27 7.03
N THR A 42 -9.41 10.06 7.56
CA THR A 42 -10.65 9.29 7.57
C THR A 42 -10.77 8.48 8.86
N ARG A 43 -11.98 8.02 9.18
CA ARG A 43 -12.19 7.04 10.25
C ARG A 43 -12.14 5.64 9.67
N TRP A 44 -11.29 4.80 10.23
CA TRP A 44 -11.15 3.41 9.83
C TRP A 44 -11.67 2.50 10.96
N PRO A 45 -12.83 1.85 10.79
CA PRO A 45 -13.53 1.18 11.89
C PRO A 45 -12.89 -0.14 12.32
N ALA A 46 -11.87 -0.63 11.61
CA ALA A 46 -11.23 -1.92 11.88
C ALA A 46 -9.83 -1.75 12.50
N PRO A 47 -9.26 -2.79 13.12
CA PRO A 47 -7.93 -2.73 13.70
C PRO A 47 -6.83 -2.44 12.67
N TRP A 48 -5.71 -1.90 13.14
CA TRP A 48 -4.50 -1.65 12.32
C TRP A 48 -4.05 -2.89 11.52
N ARG A 49 -4.15 -4.08 12.11
CA ARG A 49 -3.79 -5.35 11.43
C ARG A 49 -4.64 -5.61 10.19
N THR A 50 -5.93 -5.29 10.25
CA THR A 50 -6.85 -5.42 9.12
C THR A 50 -6.48 -4.42 8.03
N LEU A 51 -6.18 -3.18 8.41
CA LEU A 51 -5.71 -2.17 7.45
C LEU A 51 -4.44 -2.61 6.73
N LEU A 52 -3.44 -3.13 7.45
CA LEU A 52 -2.21 -3.66 6.86
C LEU A 52 -2.48 -4.84 5.92
N ALA A 53 -3.37 -5.76 6.29
CA ALA A 53 -3.74 -6.87 5.42
C ALA A 53 -4.37 -6.38 4.11
N THR A 54 -5.29 -5.42 4.20
CA THR A 54 -5.91 -4.76 3.05
C THR A 54 -4.86 -4.08 2.17
N LEU A 55 -3.95 -3.29 2.74
CA LEU A 55 -2.88 -2.62 1.98
C LEU A 55 -1.95 -3.61 1.26
N ARG A 56 -1.62 -4.74 1.90
CA ARG A 56 -0.79 -5.79 1.30
C ARG A 56 -1.51 -6.51 0.18
N ASP A 57 -2.81 -6.74 0.30
CA ASP A 57 -3.63 -7.35 -0.75
C ASP A 57 -3.66 -6.46 -2.00
N PHE A 58 -3.92 -5.16 -1.83
CA PHE A 58 -3.86 -4.17 -2.91
C PHE A 58 -2.48 -4.08 -3.55
N SER A 59 -1.42 -4.04 -2.74
CA SER A 59 -0.04 -3.95 -3.26
C SER A 59 0.44 -5.25 -3.92
N GLY A 60 0.00 -6.41 -3.42
CA GLY A 60 0.40 -7.72 -3.93
C GLY A 60 -0.25 -8.03 -5.26
N HIS A 61 -1.55 -7.73 -5.42
CA HIS A 61 -2.27 -8.01 -6.65
C HIS A 61 -1.73 -7.19 -7.83
N ASP A 62 -1.45 -5.90 -7.62
CA ASP A 62 -0.94 -5.00 -8.66
C ASP A 62 0.50 -5.37 -9.09
N ALA A 63 1.38 -5.66 -8.12
CA ALA A 63 2.77 -6.00 -8.42
C ALA A 63 2.93 -7.40 -9.06
N GLN A 64 2.13 -8.38 -8.64
CA GLN A 64 2.20 -9.74 -9.18
C GLN A 64 1.63 -9.82 -10.59
N ASP A 65 0.53 -9.12 -10.87
CA ASP A 65 -0.09 -9.10 -12.20
C ASP A 65 0.80 -8.39 -13.24
N GLN A 66 1.38 -7.25 -12.88
CA GLN A 66 2.33 -6.53 -13.74
C GLN A 66 3.61 -7.34 -13.99
N LEU A 67 4.19 -7.97 -12.97
CA LEU A 67 5.36 -8.84 -13.16
C LEU A 67 5.03 -10.07 -14.01
N SER A 68 3.87 -10.71 -13.79
CA SER A 68 3.44 -11.84 -14.60
C SER A 68 3.27 -11.46 -16.06
N THR A 69 2.67 -10.29 -16.33
CA THR A 69 2.49 -9.77 -17.69
C THR A 69 3.83 -9.45 -18.36
N LEU A 70 4.76 -8.81 -17.65
CA LEU A 70 6.11 -8.54 -18.17
C LEU A 70 6.90 -9.82 -18.46
N LEU A 71 6.82 -10.82 -17.59
CA LEU A 71 7.48 -12.10 -17.78
C LEU A 71 6.87 -12.91 -18.94
N ASP A 72 5.56 -12.80 -19.17
CA ASP A 72 4.89 -13.41 -20.33
C ASP A 72 5.31 -12.72 -21.63
N ASP A 73 5.38 -11.39 -21.66
CA ASP A 73 5.82 -10.61 -22.81
C ASP A 73 7.27 -10.90 -23.20
N MET A 74 8.19 -10.93 -22.22
CA MET A 74 9.59 -11.32 -22.44
C MET A 74 9.71 -12.74 -23.01
N ARG A 75 8.90 -13.67 -22.50
CA ARG A 75 8.89 -15.05 -23.02
C ARG A 75 8.29 -15.15 -24.42
N ARG A 76 7.35 -14.26 -24.77
CA ARG A 76 6.71 -14.24 -26.08
C ARG A 76 7.64 -13.68 -27.16
N ASP A 77 8.45 -12.68 -26.82
CA ASP A 77 9.48 -12.11 -27.71
C ASP A 77 10.59 -13.14 -28.02
N GLU A 78 11.07 -13.88 -27.02
CA GLU A 78 12.03 -14.99 -27.24
C GLU A 78 11.47 -16.09 -28.16
N ALA A 79 10.19 -16.40 -28.06
CA ALA A 79 9.55 -17.40 -28.92
C ALA A 79 9.38 -16.92 -30.37
N ALA A 80 9.23 -15.62 -30.60
CA ALA A 80 9.13 -15.02 -31.93
C ALA A 80 10.49 -14.87 -32.63
N ALA A 81 11.58 -14.68 -31.88
CA ALA A 81 12.94 -14.58 -32.40
C ALA A 81 13.54 -15.93 -32.87
N LEU A 82 12.91 -17.04 -32.50
CA LEU A 82 13.37 -18.41 -32.81
C LEU A 82 12.53 -19.10 -33.92
N ALA A 83 11.58 -18.40 -34.53
CA ALA A 83 10.73 -18.88 -35.64
C ALA A 83 11.13 -18.26 -36.97
#